data_AF-A0A538EXQ6-F1
#
_entry.id   AF-A0A538EXQ6-F1
#
_cell.length_a   1.000
_cell.length_b   1.000
_cell.length_c   1.000
_cell.angle_alpha   90.00
_cell.angle_beta   90.00
_cell.angle_gamma   90.00
#
_symmetry.space_group_name_H-M   'P 1'
#
loop_
_entity.id
_entity.type
_entity.pdbx_description
1 polymer ?
#
loop_
_entity_poly.entity_id
_entity_poly.type
_entity_poly.pdbx_seq_one_letter_code
_entity_poly.pdbx_strand_id
1 'polypeptide(L)'
;MSERDVDIDFDFFEEEEPTQESSRVERVIRRPGGPRGPRRPPRGPQNLTPLLRLVGLVAFAILIIVLLVFWIKSCQASSKSSTYKSYMTKISEVASSSQQIGSQLSTTLLSPGLKRPQLQSKISGLARQEQLDVDRARGITPPGPLLTEHQAVVQALQFRVSGLTGLSDALGATASTKNTTKAAGALASQMQRLLASDVVWADSFKAPAETELRRQGVTGTNAAGGALVPDSHFLQNPALATASAMTTVVERLKGASAGTANCPCGTELISVKVLPAGKELSTSTQNDIVVTASMSFQVTVKNSGNVQVFSVPVKLTVEQAKGGNVVKTAKIGFLNTGAETTVTFGNFPQLNFTTPATIKIEVTPVAGETKTDNNSADYPVIFSVA
;
A
#
# COMPACT_ATOMS: atom_id res chain seq x y z
N MET A 1 -20.49 21.31 -57.87
CA MET A 1 -20.43 19.89 -58.28
C MET A 1 -19.51 19.18 -57.29
N SER A 2 -19.93 18.32 -56.38
CA SER A 2 -21.26 17.91 -55.93
C SER A 2 -21.04 17.37 -54.51
N GLU A 3 -22.00 17.64 -53.63
CA GLU A 3 -22.28 16.82 -52.44
C GLU A 3 -22.45 15.36 -52.86
N ARG A 4 -22.06 14.42 -51.99
CA ARG A 4 -22.81 13.18 -51.76
C ARG A 4 -22.57 12.68 -50.34
N ASP A 5 -23.61 12.83 -49.54
CA ASP A 5 -23.96 11.98 -48.42
C ASP A 5 -23.86 10.50 -48.79
N VAL A 6 -23.48 9.69 -47.81
CA VAL A 6 -23.72 8.25 -47.85
C VAL A 6 -24.47 7.91 -46.57
N ASP A 7 -25.80 7.96 -46.68
CA ASP A 7 -26.71 7.18 -45.85
C ASP A 7 -26.38 5.71 -46.05
N ILE A 8 -26.15 5.00 -44.94
CA ILE A 8 -26.15 3.53 -44.94
C ILE A 8 -27.30 3.11 -44.03
N ASP A 9 -28.45 2.88 -44.66
CA ASP A 9 -29.57 2.10 -44.15
C ASP A 9 -29.09 0.66 -43.87
N PHE A 10 -29.27 0.21 -42.63
CA PHE A 10 -29.15 -1.19 -42.23
C PHE A 10 -30.53 -1.68 -41.79
N ASP A 11 -31.43 -1.86 -42.76
CA ASP A 11 -32.61 -2.71 -42.65
C ASP A 11 -32.21 -4.12 -43.08
N PHE A 12 -31.85 -4.97 -42.13
CA PHE A 12 -31.74 -6.42 -42.38
C PHE A 12 -31.80 -7.19 -41.06
N PHE A 13 -33.01 -7.49 -40.60
CA PHE A 13 -33.44 -8.85 -40.25
C PHE A 13 -34.97 -8.83 -40.21
N GLU A 14 -35.54 -9.28 -41.32
CA GLU A 14 -36.97 -9.49 -41.54
C GLU A 14 -37.58 -10.41 -40.48
N GLU A 15 -38.79 -10.01 -40.08
CA GLU A 15 -39.78 -10.81 -39.38
C GLU A 15 -40.17 -12.05 -40.20
N GLU A 16 -40.15 -13.24 -39.59
CA GLU A 16 -40.97 -14.38 -40.03
C GLU A 16 -41.78 -14.90 -38.84
N GLU A 17 -43.12 -14.83 -38.96
CA GLU A 17 -44.08 -15.55 -38.12
C GLU A 17 -44.41 -16.96 -38.69
N PRO A 18 -45.46 -17.67 -38.24
CA PRO A 18 -45.36 -18.80 -37.33
C PRO A 18 -45.69 -20.14 -38.03
N THR A 19 -45.04 -21.24 -37.62
CA THR A 19 -45.42 -22.58 -38.10
C THR A 19 -46.36 -23.29 -37.12
N GLN A 20 -47.60 -23.48 -37.56
CA GLN A 20 -48.60 -24.38 -36.97
C GLN A 20 -48.65 -25.74 -37.69
N GLU A 21 -49.07 -26.74 -36.91
CA GLU A 21 -49.75 -28.01 -37.25
C GLU A 21 -48.99 -29.19 -37.89
N SER A 22 -49.02 -30.32 -37.18
CA SER A 22 -49.63 -31.54 -37.72
C SER A 22 -50.24 -32.46 -36.64
N SER A 23 -51.57 -32.65 -36.71
CA SER A 23 -52.30 -33.93 -36.85
C SER A 23 -52.11 -35.07 -35.79
N ARG A 24 -53.11 -35.86 -35.33
CA ARG A 24 -54.50 -36.15 -35.75
C ARG A 24 -55.20 -37.13 -34.74
N VAL A 25 -56.54 -37.12 -34.71
CA VAL A 25 -57.57 -38.18 -34.35
C VAL A 25 -57.59 -38.74 -32.91
N GLU A 26 -58.55 -38.40 -32.03
CA GLU A 26 -59.99 -38.75 -31.96
C GLU A 26 -60.33 -40.15 -31.42
N ARG A 27 -60.96 -40.20 -30.23
CA ARG A 27 -62.29 -40.81 -30.07
C ARG A 27 -62.99 -40.40 -28.77
N VAL A 28 -64.22 -39.94 -28.93
CA VAL A 28 -65.23 -39.66 -27.90
C VAL A 28 -65.97 -40.95 -27.54
N ILE A 29 -66.19 -41.23 -26.25
CA ILE A 29 -67.38 -41.95 -25.76
C ILE A 29 -67.84 -41.36 -24.40
N ARG A 30 -69.05 -40.78 -24.40
CA ARG A 30 -69.95 -40.56 -23.24
C ARG A 30 -70.80 -41.86 -23.10
N ARG A 31 -71.30 -42.36 -21.96
CA ARG A 31 -72.16 -41.76 -20.90
C ARG A 31 -72.53 -42.88 -19.85
N PRO A 32 -73.51 -42.75 -18.91
CA PRO A 32 -73.33 -42.92 -17.45
C PRO A 32 -74.10 -44.11 -16.81
N GLY A 33 -73.91 -44.37 -15.51
CA GLY A 33 -74.82 -45.24 -14.73
C GLY A 33 -74.32 -45.62 -13.32
N GLY A 34 -75.16 -45.41 -12.30
CA GLY A 34 -74.89 -45.74 -10.88
C GLY A 34 -75.19 -47.21 -10.49
N PRO A 35 -75.70 -47.50 -9.27
CA PRO A 35 -74.92 -47.96 -8.09
C PRO A 35 -75.34 -49.34 -7.54
N ARG A 36 -74.50 -49.99 -6.71
CA ARG A 36 -74.85 -50.94 -5.60
C ARG A 36 -73.61 -51.43 -4.82
N GLY A 37 -73.63 -51.36 -3.48
CA GLY A 37 -72.55 -51.79 -2.55
C GLY A 37 -72.60 -53.30 -2.20
N PRO A 38 -72.26 -53.75 -0.97
CA PRO A 38 -71.16 -53.40 -0.04
C PRO A 38 -70.38 -54.65 0.45
N ARG A 39 -69.18 -54.50 1.05
CA ARG A 39 -68.64 -55.41 2.10
C ARG A 39 -67.44 -54.76 2.84
N ARG A 40 -67.53 -54.75 4.17
CA ARG A 40 -66.55 -54.35 5.22
C ARG A 40 -66.27 -55.61 6.08
N PRO A 41 -65.37 -55.63 7.09
CA PRO A 41 -63.96 -55.18 7.23
C PRO A 41 -63.10 -56.33 7.88
N PRO A 42 -61.89 -56.15 8.50
CA PRO A 42 -61.59 -55.35 9.73
C PRO A 42 -60.31 -54.47 9.63
N ARG A 43 -60.33 -53.22 10.10
CA ARG A 43 -59.86 -52.68 11.42
C ARG A 43 -58.37 -52.88 11.79
N GLY A 44 -57.64 -51.76 11.77
CA GLY A 44 -56.50 -51.44 12.65
C GLY A 44 -56.71 -50.02 13.24
N PRO A 45 -56.14 -49.66 14.41
CA PRO A 45 -56.66 -48.59 15.26
C PRO A 45 -56.01 -47.21 15.00
N GLN A 46 -56.87 -46.23 14.71
CA GLN A 46 -57.10 -44.97 15.44
C GLN A 46 -55.95 -44.02 15.85
N ASN A 47 -56.14 -42.75 15.39
CA ASN A 47 -55.95 -41.46 16.10
C ASN A 47 -54.65 -40.67 15.85
N LEU A 48 -54.77 -39.50 15.20
CA LEU A 48 -54.69 -38.15 15.81
C LEU A 48 -54.56 -37.01 14.75
N THR A 49 -55.52 -36.08 14.81
CA THR A 49 -55.44 -34.64 14.43
C THR A 49 -55.17 -34.21 12.98
N PRO A 50 -56.21 -33.94 12.16
CA PRO A 50 -56.06 -33.30 10.84
C PRO A 50 -55.77 -31.79 10.90
N LEU A 51 -55.89 -31.13 12.06
CA LEU A 51 -55.61 -29.70 12.21
C LEU A 51 -54.11 -29.38 12.42
N LEU A 52 -53.31 -30.32 12.96
CA LEU A 52 -51.88 -30.12 13.24
C LEU A 52 -51.02 -30.17 11.96
N ARG A 53 -51.46 -30.92 10.95
CA ARG A 53 -50.78 -31.00 9.64
C ARG A 53 -50.83 -29.68 8.86
N LEU A 54 -51.92 -28.91 9.00
CA LEU A 54 -52.05 -27.63 8.32
C LEU A 54 -51.14 -26.56 8.94
N VAL A 55 -51.12 -26.48 10.28
CA VAL A 55 -50.24 -25.54 11.00
C VAL A 55 -48.76 -25.88 10.80
N GLY A 56 -48.41 -27.17 10.79
CA GLY A 56 -47.05 -27.63 10.48
C GLY A 56 -46.60 -27.30 9.05
N LEU A 57 -47.49 -27.43 8.05
CA LEU A 57 -47.20 -27.07 6.66
C LEU A 57 -47.02 -25.56 6.48
N VAL A 58 -47.85 -24.75 7.14
CA VAL A 58 -47.73 -23.28 7.08
C VAL A 58 -46.44 -22.82 7.77
N ALA A 59 -46.11 -23.37 8.94
CA ALA A 59 -44.84 -23.07 9.62
C ALA A 59 -43.61 -23.48 8.79
N PHE A 60 -43.68 -24.63 8.12
CA PHE A 60 -42.61 -25.12 7.23
C PHE A 60 -42.49 -24.27 5.95
N ALA A 61 -43.61 -23.84 5.36
CA ALA A 61 -43.62 -22.93 4.22
C ALA A 61 -43.03 -21.55 4.59
N ILE A 62 -43.38 -21.01 5.76
CA ILE A 62 -42.80 -19.78 6.30
C ILE A 62 -41.29 -19.96 6.53
N LEU A 63 -40.86 -21.08 7.11
CA LEU A 63 -39.45 -21.40 7.31
C LEU A 63 -38.68 -21.47 5.97
N ILE A 64 -39.24 -22.13 4.96
CA ILE A 64 -38.65 -22.19 3.62
C ILE A 64 -38.55 -20.78 3.03
N ILE A 65 -39.59 -19.95 3.12
CA ILE A 65 -39.58 -18.58 2.61
C ILE A 65 -38.52 -17.75 3.34
N VAL A 66 -38.40 -17.87 4.66
CA VAL A 66 -37.37 -17.18 5.45
C VAL A 66 -35.97 -17.64 5.02
N LEU A 67 -35.74 -18.95 4.89
CA LEU A 67 -34.46 -19.48 4.41
C LEU A 67 -34.15 -19.03 2.98
N LEU A 68 -35.14 -18.99 2.08
CA LEU A 68 -34.99 -18.47 0.71
C LEU A 68 -34.66 -16.98 0.70
N VAL A 69 -35.31 -16.17 1.54
CA VAL A 69 -35.00 -14.73 1.67
C VAL A 69 -33.61 -14.52 2.25
N PHE A 70 -33.19 -15.28 3.26
CA PHE A 70 -31.83 -15.23 3.80
C PHE A 70 -30.78 -15.73 2.79
N TRP A 71 -31.11 -16.75 1.99
CA TRP A 71 -30.23 -17.30 0.96
C TRP A 71 -30.05 -16.33 -0.22
N ILE A 72 -31.13 -15.70 -0.71
CA ILE A 72 -31.09 -14.67 -1.76
C ILE A 72 -30.34 -13.42 -1.27
N LYS A 73 -30.54 -13.00 0.00
CA LYS A 73 -29.79 -11.90 0.61
C LYS A 73 -28.29 -12.23 0.78
N SER A 74 -27.92 -13.49 1.01
CA SER A 74 -26.53 -13.93 1.13
C SER A 74 -25.76 -13.87 -0.20
N CYS A 75 -26.39 -14.17 -1.33
CA CYS A 75 -25.76 -14.03 -2.65
C CYS A 75 -25.58 -12.56 -3.07
N GLN A 76 -26.53 -11.68 -2.74
CA GLN A 76 -26.43 -10.24 -3.05
C GLN A 76 -25.47 -9.48 -2.12
N ALA A 77 -25.37 -9.86 -0.85
CA ALA A 77 -24.40 -9.27 0.07
C ALA A 77 -22.94 -9.65 -0.31
N SER A 78 -22.75 -10.90 -0.75
CA SER A 78 -21.45 -11.38 -1.24
C SER A 78 -20.98 -10.65 -2.50
N SER A 79 -21.90 -10.41 -3.46
CA SER A 79 -21.55 -9.68 -4.70
C SER A 79 -21.22 -8.21 -4.43
N LYS A 80 -21.98 -7.53 -3.56
CA LYS A 80 -21.71 -6.13 -3.18
C LYS A 80 -20.34 -5.97 -2.51
N SER A 81 -20.06 -6.76 -1.47
CA SER A 81 -18.77 -6.70 -0.79
C SER A 81 -17.61 -7.00 -1.75
N SER A 82 -17.80 -7.94 -2.69
CA SER A 82 -16.81 -8.25 -3.72
C SER A 82 -16.52 -7.04 -4.63
N THR A 83 -17.54 -6.30 -5.07
CA THR A 83 -17.36 -5.09 -5.89
C THR A 83 -16.52 -4.02 -5.20
N TYR A 84 -16.82 -3.71 -3.93
CA TYR A 84 -16.04 -2.73 -3.16
C TYR A 84 -14.60 -3.19 -2.95
N LYS A 85 -14.39 -4.46 -2.60
CA LYS A 85 -13.05 -5.02 -2.40
C LYS A 85 -12.23 -5.06 -3.67
N SER A 86 -12.85 -5.38 -4.81
CA SER A 86 -12.21 -5.36 -6.13
C SER A 86 -11.84 -3.93 -6.55
N TYR A 87 -12.74 -2.97 -6.33
CA TYR A 87 -12.44 -1.55 -6.55
C TYR A 87 -11.23 -1.11 -5.72
N MET A 88 -11.21 -1.42 -4.42
CA MET A 88 -10.09 -1.05 -3.55
C MET A 88 -8.78 -1.75 -3.92
N THR A 89 -8.82 -2.97 -4.47
CA THR A 89 -7.63 -3.62 -5.04
C THR A 89 -7.06 -2.80 -6.19
N LYS A 90 -7.90 -2.34 -7.13
CA LYS A 90 -7.43 -1.52 -8.27
C LYS A 90 -6.85 -0.18 -7.81
N ILE A 91 -7.49 0.47 -6.82
CA ILE A 91 -6.93 1.69 -6.23
C ILE A 91 -5.61 1.38 -5.51
N SER A 92 -5.49 0.23 -4.84
CA SER A 92 -4.25 -0.17 -4.16
C SER A 92 -3.08 -0.36 -5.13
N GLU A 93 -3.32 -0.85 -6.33
CA GLU A 93 -2.29 -0.98 -7.38
C GLU A 93 -1.78 0.41 -7.82
N VAL A 94 -2.69 1.35 -8.05
CA VAL A 94 -2.34 2.74 -8.39
C VAL A 94 -1.63 3.43 -7.22
N ALA A 95 -2.14 3.28 -6.01
CA ALA A 95 -1.58 3.83 -4.77
C ALA A 95 -0.13 3.39 -4.54
N SER A 96 0.14 2.10 -4.74
CA SER A 96 1.46 1.49 -4.56
C SER A 96 2.45 1.96 -5.63
N SER A 97 2.01 2.02 -6.90
CA SER A 97 2.81 2.56 -8.01
C SER A 97 3.20 4.02 -7.75
N SER A 98 2.24 4.87 -7.39
CA SER A 98 2.47 6.28 -7.11
C SER A 98 3.38 6.50 -5.89
N GLN A 99 3.22 5.71 -4.83
CA GLN A 99 4.12 5.74 -3.67
C GLN A 99 5.57 5.33 -4.04
N GLN A 100 5.72 4.34 -4.94
CA GLN A 100 7.03 3.95 -5.45
C GLN A 100 7.68 5.09 -6.26
N ILE A 101 6.91 5.82 -7.07
CA ILE A 101 7.37 7.01 -7.80
C ILE A 101 7.87 8.09 -6.82
N GLY A 102 7.12 8.36 -5.75
CA GLY A 102 7.53 9.30 -4.69
C GLY A 102 8.80 8.87 -3.94
N SER A 103 8.97 7.57 -3.70
CA SER A 103 10.18 6.99 -3.12
C SER A 103 11.40 7.13 -4.05
N GLN A 104 11.20 6.91 -5.35
CA GLN A 104 12.22 7.11 -6.38
C GLN A 104 12.60 8.58 -6.53
N LEU A 105 11.62 9.50 -6.44
CA LEU A 105 11.88 10.95 -6.43
C LEU A 105 12.79 11.31 -5.26
N SER A 106 12.41 10.90 -4.04
CA SER A 106 13.18 11.19 -2.82
C SER A 106 14.62 10.69 -2.93
N THR A 107 14.79 9.46 -3.41
CA THR A 107 16.12 8.87 -3.66
C THR A 107 16.91 9.66 -4.72
N THR A 108 16.26 10.02 -5.82
CA THR A 108 16.87 10.71 -6.96
C THR A 108 17.32 12.14 -6.60
N LEU A 109 16.50 12.88 -5.84
CA LEU A 109 16.84 14.22 -5.35
C LEU A 109 18.08 14.20 -4.46
N LEU A 110 18.25 13.16 -3.65
CA LEU A 110 19.32 13.04 -2.66
C LEU A 110 20.58 12.34 -3.18
N SER A 111 20.51 11.71 -4.36
CA SER A 111 21.60 10.91 -4.90
C SER A 111 22.87 11.76 -5.14
N PRO A 112 24.04 11.38 -4.58
CA PRO A 112 25.29 12.10 -4.83
C PRO A 112 25.73 11.95 -6.29
N GLY A 113 26.49 12.93 -6.79
CA GLY A 113 27.10 12.89 -8.13
C GLY A 113 26.15 13.07 -9.32
N LEU A 114 24.84 13.15 -9.10
CA LEU A 114 23.87 13.33 -10.18
C LEU A 114 23.87 14.79 -10.68
N LYS A 115 24.16 14.99 -11.97
CA LYS A 115 24.17 16.33 -12.57
C LYS A 115 22.75 16.84 -12.81
N ARG A 116 22.56 18.16 -12.80
CA ARG A 116 21.24 18.79 -13.01
C ARG A 116 20.47 18.27 -14.24
N PRO A 117 21.05 18.16 -15.45
CA PRO A 117 20.29 17.65 -16.60
C PRO A 117 19.83 16.19 -16.43
N GLN A 118 20.63 15.36 -15.75
CA GLN A 118 20.28 13.97 -15.47
C GLN A 118 19.15 13.90 -14.42
N LEU A 119 19.23 14.74 -13.37
CA LEU A 119 18.18 14.86 -12.37
C LEU A 119 16.86 15.31 -12.99
N GLN A 120 16.89 16.36 -13.82
CA GLN A 120 15.72 16.86 -14.54
C GLN A 120 15.09 15.77 -15.42
N SER A 121 15.90 15.08 -16.22
CA SER A 121 15.41 13.99 -17.08
C SER A 121 14.75 12.85 -16.29
N LYS A 122 15.34 12.45 -15.16
CA LYS A 122 14.75 11.43 -14.27
C LYS A 122 13.42 11.89 -13.70
N ILE A 123 13.31 13.11 -13.20
CA ILE A 123 12.06 13.64 -12.64
C ILE A 123 10.98 13.77 -13.72
N SER A 124 11.32 14.21 -14.94
CA SER A 124 10.38 14.19 -16.07
C SER A 124 9.92 12.77 -16.42
N GLY A 125 10.78 11.76 -16.27
CA GLY A 125 10.40 10.35 -16.40
C GLY A 125 9.38 9.93 -15.35
N LEU A 126 9.60 10.28 -14.09
CA LEU A 126 8.67 10.05 -12.99
C LEU A 126 7.31 10.74 -13.25
N ALA A 127 7.32 11.99 -13.74
CA ALA A 127 6.11 12.73 -14.07
C ALA A 127 5.26 12.01 -15.13
N ARG A 128 5.89 11.46 -16.17
CA ARG A 128 5.20 10.67 -17.20
C ARG A 128 4.63 9.36 -16.62
N GLN A 129 5.37 8.71 -15.73
CA GLN A 129 4.88 7.49 -15.09
C GLN A 129 3.67 7.79 -14.19
N GLU A 130 3.72 8.87 -13.41
CA GLU A 130 2.58 9.31 -12.59
C GLU A 130 1.37 9.70 -13.45
N GLN A 131 1.58 10.24 -14.65
CA GLN A 131 0.48 10.51 -15.58
C GLN A 131 -0.22 9.21 -16.02
N LEU A 132 0.52 8.12 -16.23
CA LEU A 132 -0.09 6.81 -16.48
C LEU A 132 -0.90 6.33 -15.27
N ASP A 133 -0.50 6.67 -14.04
CA ASP A 133 -1.24 6.35 -12.82
C ASP A 133 -2.56 7.15 -12.74
N VAL A 134 -2.54 8.43 -13.14
CA VAL A 134 -3.75 9.25 -13.31
C VAL A 134 -4.70 8.63 -14.34
N ASP A 135 -4.18 8.20 -15.49
CA ASP A 135 -5.00 7.65 -16.57
C ASP A 135 -5.58 6.29 -16.17
N ARG A 136 -4.80 5.43 -15.49
CA ARG A 136 -5.32 4.18 -14.90
C ARG A 136 -6.40 4.46 -13.86
N ALA A 137 -6.20 5.43 -12.96
CA ALA A 137 -7.19 5.80 -11.96
C ALA A 137 -8.51 6.24 -12.60
N ARG A 138 -8.46 7.13 -13.59
CA ARG A 138 -9.65 7.60 -14.34
C ARG A 138 -10.40 6.46 -15.06
N GLY A 139 -9.69 5.40 -15.45
CA GLY A 139 -10.28 4.21 -16.06
C GLY A 139 -10.96 3.25 -15.08
N ILE A 140 -10.83 3.46 -13.77
CA ILE A 140 -11.49 2.64 -12.75
C ILE A 140 -12.89 3.17 -12.49
N THR A 141 -13.91 2.34 -12.69
CA THR A 141 -15.29 2.68 -12.29
C THR A 141 -15.48 2.49 -10.78
N PRO A 142 -15.76 3.55 -9.99
CA PRO A 142 -16.02 3.41 -8.56
C PRO A 142 -17.46 2.93 -8.29
N PRO A 143 -17.71 2.23 -7.16
CA PRO A 143 -19.06 2.09 -6.62
C PRO A 143 -19.69 3.48 -6.42
N GLY A 144 -20.98 3.63 -6.73
CA GLY A 144 -21.66 4.93 -6.71
C GLY A 144 -21.42 5.78 -5.45
N PRO A 145 -21.51 5.21 -4.23
CA PRO A 145 -21.25 5.95 -3.01
C PRO A 145 -19.80 6.40 -2.78
N LEU A 146 -18.84 5.87 -3.54
CA LEU A 146 -17.40 6.22 -3.46
C LEU A 146 -16.95 7.16 -4.59
N LEU A 147 -17.89 7.74 -5.34
CA LEU A 147 -17.57 8.59 -6.50
C LEU A 147 -16.76 9.82 -6.09
N THR A 148 -17.11 10.46 -4.97
CA THR A 148 -16.42 11.66 -4.47
C THR A 148 -14.99 11.31 -4.01
N GLU A 149 -14.83 10.21 -3.30
CA GLU A 149 -13.54 9.70 -2.84
C GLU A 149 -12.65 9.29 -4.02
N HIS A 150 -13.25 8.72 -5.07
CA HIS A 150 -12.54 8.41 -6.31
C HIS A 150 -12.02 9.67 -7.01
N GLN A 151 -12.81 10.74 -7.05
CA GLN A 151 -12.36 12.03 -7.59
C GLN A 151 -11.19 12.59 -6.78
N ALA A 152 -11.18 12.41 -5.46
CA ALA A 152 -10.06 12.79 -4.60
C ALA A 152 -8.77 11.99 -4.90
N VAL A 153 -8.87 10.69 -5.22
CA VAL A 153 -7.72 9.88 -5.70
C VAL A 153 -7.13 10.53 -6.96
N VAL A 154 -7.98 10.77 -7.96
CA VAL A 154 -7.54 11.39 -9.23
C VAL A 154 -6.94 12.78 -8.99
N GLN A 155 -7.51 13.57 -8.08
CA GLN A 155 -7.01 14.90 -7.73
C GLN A 155 -5.63 14.84 -7.07
N ALA A 156 -5.41 13.91 -6.14
CA ALA A 156 -4.11 13.70 -5.50
C ALA A 156 -3.05 13.32 -6.54
N LEU A 157 -3.34 12.35 -7.42
CA LEU A 157 -2.42 11.94 -8.49
C LEU A 157 -2.11 13.10 -9.46
N GLN A 158 -3.08 13.95 -9.78
CA GLN A 158 -2.84 15.16 -10.59
C GLN A 158 -1.95 16.19 -9.89
N PHE A 159 -2.06 16.35 -8.56
CA PHE A 159 -1.13 17.16 -7.78
C PHE A 159 0.29 16.57 -7.83
N ARG A 160 0.41 15.24 -7.84
CA ARG A 160 1.70 14.55 -7.98
C ARG A 160 2.32 14.77 -9.36
N VAL A 161 1.56 14.60 -10.45
CA VAL A 161 2.02 14.92 -11.81
C VAL A 161 2.47 16.38 -11.92
N SER A 162 1.62 17.32 -11.50
CA SER A 162 1.92 18.74 -11.62
C SER A 162 3.10 19.17 -10.74
N GLY A 163 3.26 18.59 -9.54
CA GLY A 163 4.43 18.80 -8.69
C GLY A 163 5.71 18.26 -9.30
N LEU A 164 5.70 17.05 -9.89
CA LEU A 164 6.86 16.47 -10.58
C LEU A 164 7.25 17.27 -11.83
N THR A 165 6.28 17.63 -12.66
CA THR A 165 6.52 18.44 -13.87
C THR A 165 7.07 19.80 -13.49
N GLY A 166 6.41 20.51 -12.56
CA GLY A 166 6.87 21.82 -12.09
C GLY A 166 8.26 21.75 -11.44
N LEU A 167 8.57 20.67 -10.72
CA LEU A 167 9.90 20.47 -10.14
C LEU A 167 10.97 20.29 -11.22
N SER A 168 10.67 19.56 -12.29
CA SER A 168 11.56 19.41 -13.45
C SER A 168 11.81 20.75 -14.14
N ASP A 169 10.75 21.54 -14.36
CA ASP A 169 10.85 22.86 -14.98
C ASP A 169 11.66 23.84 -14.12
N ALA A 170 11.38 23.86 -12.82
CA ALA A 170 12.09 24.68 -11.85
C ALA A 170 13.58 24.28 -11.78
N LEU A 171 13.90 22.98 -11.85
CA LEU A 171 15.28 22.51 -11.96
C LEU A 171 15.96 23.03 -13.24
N GLY A 172 15.29 22.98 -14.38
CA GLY A 172 15.81 23.57 -15.62
C GLY A 172 16.15 25.05 -15.46
N ALA A 173 15.26 25.82 -14.84
CA ALA A 173 15.43 27.26 -14.60
C ALA A 173 16.54 27.60 -13.59
N THR A 174 16.95 26.67 -12.72
CA THR A 174 18.07 26.92 -11.78
C THR A 174 19.38 27.24 -12.48
N ALA A 175 19.57 26.77 -13.73
CA ALA A 175 20.75 27.05 -14.54
C ALA A 175 21.03 28.54 -14.73
N SER A 176 19.95 29.30 -14.93
CA SER A 176 20.00 30.74 -15.20
C SER A 176 19.82 31.57 -13.92
N THR A 177 19.58 30.94 -12.78
CA THR A 177 19.25 31.61 -11.51
C THR A 177 20.47 31.72 -10.60
N LYS A 178 21.05 32.93 -10.55
CA LYS A 178 22.22 33.22 -9.69
C LYS A 178 21.89 33.09 -8.19
N ASN A 179 20.72 33.58 -7.76
CA ASN A 179 20.29 33.55 -6.36
C ASN A 179 19.82 32.14 -5.94
N THR A 180 20.59 31.49 -5.06
CA THR A 180 20.31 30.14 -4.56
C THR A 180 19.00 30.07 -3.78
N THR A 181 18.69 31.04 -2.91
CA THR A 181 17.44 31.08 -2.15
C THR A 181 16.21 31.15 -3.05
N LYS A 182 16.27 31.95 -4.13
CA LYS A 182 15.18 32.04 -5.11
C LYS A 182 14.98 30.72 -5.85
N ALA A 183 16.07 30.08 -6.29
CA ALA A 183 16.02 28.76 -6.93
C ALA A 183 15.45 27.69 -5.99
N ALA A 184 15.92 27.67 -4.74
CA ALA A 184 15.46 26.74 -3.72
C ALA A 184 13.97 26.93 -3.38
N GLY A 185 13.51 28.18 -3.26
CA GLY A 185 12.10 28.49 -3.03
C GLY A 185 11.19 28.03 -4.16
N ALA A 186 11.64 28.14 -5.41
CA ALA A 186 10.91 27.63 -6.57
C ALA A 186 10.78 26.10 -6.53
N LEU A 187 11.85 25.37 -6.20
CA LEU A 187 11.79 23.91 -6.03
C LEU A 187 10.89 23.51 -4.84
N ALA A 188 11.02 24.21 -3.70
CA ALA A 188 10.25 23.94 -2.50
C ALA A 188 8.74 24.11 -2.72
N SER A 189 8.34 25.11 -3.49
CA SER A 189 6.93 25.33 -3.87
C SER A 189 6.34 24.11 -4.61
N GLN A 190 7.14 23.44 -5.44
CA GLN A 190 6.69 22.23 -6.15
C GLN A 190 6.66 21.01 -5.23
N MET A 191 7.63 20.89 -4.33
CA MET A 191 7.60 19.86 -3.29
C MET A 191 6.42 20.05 -2.32
N GLN A 192 6.02 21.28 -2.00
CA GLN A 192 4.82 21.56 -1.20
C GLN A 192 3.54 21.13 -1.93
N ARG A 193 3.49 21.25 -3.27
CA ARG A 193 2.39 20.69 -4.07
C ARG A 193 2.32 19.17 -3.96
N LEU A 194 3.46 18.49 -3.96
CA LEU A 194 3.53 17.05 -3.70
C LEU A 194 3.06 16.71 -2.28
N LEU A 195 3.47 17.49 -1.28
CA LEU A 195 3.00 17.33 0.10
C LEU A 195 1.48 17.50 0.22
N ALA A 196 0.92 18.50 -0.46
CA ALA A 196 -0.52 18.71 -0.49
C ALA A 196 -1.27 17.51 -1.10
N SER A 197 -0.67 16.79 -2.05
CA SER A 197 -1.27 15.58 -2.60
C SER A 197 -1.46 14.47 -1.56
N ASP A 198 -0.56 14.37 -0.59
CA ASP A 198 -0.64 13.38 0.48
C ASP A 198 -1.74 13.72 1.48
N VAL A 199 -1.93 15.02 1.75
CA VAL A 199 -3.07 15.51 2.54
C VAL A 199 -4.39 15.21 1.83
N VAL A 200 -4.49 15.48 0.53
CA VAL A 200 -5.68 15.16 -0.27
C VAL A 200 -5.96 13.65 -0.26
N TRP A 201 -4.93 12.81 -0.39
CA TRP A 201 -5.11 11.36 -0.32
C TRP A 201 -5.65 10.92 1.05
N ALA A 202 -5.05 11.39 2.13
CA ALA A 202 -5.43 11.01 3.50
C ALA A 202 -6.84 11.51 3.86
N ASP A 203 -7.10 12.79 3.65
CA ASP A 203 -8.27 13.47 4.21
C ASP A 203 -9.50 13.39 3.29
N SER A 204 -9.28 13.38 1.97
CA SER A 204 -10.39 13.41 0.99
C SER A 204 -10.67 12.06 0.33
N PHE A 205 -9.74 11.10 0.37
CA PHE A 205 -9.97 9.74 -0.11
C PHE A 205 -10.01 8.73 1.04
N LYS A 206 -8.91 8.55 1.78
CA LYS A 206 -8.74 7.42 2.68
C LYS A 206 -9.76 7.44 3.83
N ALA A 207 -9.79 8.50 4.63
CA ALA A 207 -10.69 8.58 5.78
C ALA A 207 -12.19 8.57 5.40
N PRO A 208 -12.65 9.29 4.35
CA PRO A 208 -14.03 9.20 3.90
C PRO A 208 -14.37 7.82 3.30
N ALA A 209 -13.49 7.20 2.52
CA ALA A 209 -13.72 5.86 1.96
C ALA A 209 -13.83 4.79 3.04
N GLU A 210 -13.00 4.87 4.09
CA GLU A 210 -13.12 3.98 5.26
C GLU A 210 -14.48 4.15 5.96
N THR A 211 -14.96 5.38 6.05
CA THR A 211 -16.28 5.70 6.64
C THR A 211 -17.41 5.14 5.79
N GLU A 212 -17.35 5.31 4.48
CA GLU A 212 -18.34 4.80 3.55
C GLU A 212 -18.35 3.27 3.50
N LEU A 213 -17.19 2.61 3.46
CA LEU A 213 -17.10 1.15 3.51
C LEU A 213 -17.69 0.57 4.80
N ARG A 214 -17.43 1.21 5.96
CA ARG A 214 -18.07 0.86 7.23
C ARG A 214 -19.58 0.99 7.16
N ARG A 215 -20.10 2.08 6.60
CA ARG A 215 -21.55 2.29 6.38
C ARG A 215 -22.16 1.21 5.47
N GLN A 216 -21.39 0.74 4.49
CA GLN A 216 -21.81 -0.31 3.55
C GLN A 216 -21.63 -1.74 4.10
N GLY A 217 -21.08 -1.90 5.31
CA GLY A 217 -20.82 -3.19 5.93
C GLY A 217 -19.64 -3.96 5.33
N VAL A 218 -18.75 -3.28 4.59
CA VAL A 218 -17.56 -3.89 3.97
C VAL A 218 -16.39 -3.77 4.93
N THR A 219 -15.83 -4.91 5.35
CA THR A 219 -14.75 -4.99 6.35
C THR A 219 -13.64 -5.98 5.95
N GLY A 220 -12.57 -6.03 6.73
CA GLY A 220 -11.46 -6.96 6.54
C GLY A 220 -10.41 -6.43 5.56
N THR A 221 -10.08 -7.24 4.55
CA THR A 221 -9.08 -6.93 3.52
C THR A 221 -9.72 -6.61 2.17
N ASN A 222 -8.95 -6.00 1.26
CA ASN A 222 -9.30 -5.92 -0.15
C ASN A 222 -9.27 -7.33 -0.81
N ALA A 223 -9.62 -7.43 -2.10
CA ALA A 223 -9.71 -8.73 -2.78
C ALA A 223 -8.34 -9.43 -2.94
N ALA A 224 -7.23 -8.69 -2.83
CA ALA A 224 -5.87 -9.24 -2.90
C ALA A 224 -5.28 -9.58 -1.51
N GLY A 225 -6.07 -9.46 -0.43
CA GLY A 225 -5.61 -9.74 0.93
C GLY A 225 -4.83 -8.60 1.60
N GLY A 226 -4.71 -7.44 0.95
CA GLY A 226 -4.09 -6.23 1.53
C GLY A 226 -5.07 -5.38 2.34
N ALA A 227 -4.60 -4.21 2.79
CA ALA A 227 -5.44 -3.23 3.48
C ALA A 227 -6.70 -2.91 2.68
N LEU A 228 -7.85 -2.81 3.36
CA LEU A 228 -9.14 -2.58 2.69
C LEU A 228 -9.19 -1.22 1.99
N VAL A 229 -8.67 -0.16 2.60
CA VAL A 229 -8.44 1.12 1.94
C VAL A 229 -6.94 1.34 1.86
N PRO A 230 -6.37 1.52 0.65
CA PRO A 230 -4.94 1.63 0.49
C PRO A 230 -4.42 2.98 0.99
N ASP A 231 -3.22 2.94 1.57
CA ASP A 231 -2.44 4.15 1.82
C ASP A 231 -1.63 4.55 0.59
N SER A 232 -1.27 5.83 0.50
CA SER A 232 -0.32 6.31 -0.50
C SER A 232 0.34 7.59 0.01
N HIS A 233 1.53 7.44 0.57
CA HIS A 233 2.39 8.56 0.91
C HIS A 233 3.38 8.79 -0.23
N PHE A 234 3.27 9.91 -0.93
CA PHE A 234 4.17 10.25 -2.02
C PHE A 234 5.49 10.79 -1.48
N LEU A 235 5.43 11.82 -0.63
CA LEU A 235 6.60 12.31 0.09
C LEU A 235 6.79 11.50 1.37
N GLN A 236 7.77 10.60 1.33
CA GLN A 236 8.19 9.82 2.50
C GLN A 236 8.64 10.69 3.67
N ASN A 237 9.02 11.94 3.38
CA ASN A 237 9.44 12.90 4.37
C ASN A 237 8.96 14.32 3.99
N PRO A 238 8.06 14.93 4.76
CA PRO A 238 7.54 16.26 4.46
C PRO A 238 8.59 17.36 4.53
N ALA A 239 9.71 17.15 5.23
CA ALA A 239 10.79 18.13 5.33
C ALA A 239 11.53 18.35 3.99
N LEU A 240 11.40 17.43 3.02
CA LEU A 240 11.85 17.65 1.64
C LEU A 240 11.09 18.80 0.95
N ALA A 241 9.92 19.20 1.46
CA ALA A 241 9.17 20.34 0.95
C ALA A 241 9.65 21.70 1.46
N THR A 242 10.71 21.75 2.27
CA THR A 242 11.23 23.00 2.82
C THR A 242 12.22 23.70 1.89
N ALA A 243 12.28 25.03 1.98
CA ALA A 243 13.28 25.83 1.27
C ALA A 243 14.72 25.47 1.67
N SER A 244 14.92 25.12 2.94
CA SER A 244 16.23 24.71 3.48
C SER A 244 16.72 23.42 2.81
N ALA A 245 15.88 22.39 2.72
CA ALA A 245 16.22 21.13 2.04
C ALA A 245 16.54 21.38 0.56
N MET A 246 15.77 22.23 -0.11
CA MET A 246 16.00 22.55 -1.52
C MET A 246 17.22 23.45 -1.75
N THR A 247 17.65 24.22 -0.75
CA THR A 247 18.91 24.98 -0.79
C THR A 247 20.10 24.04 -0.93
N THR A 248 20.15 22.98 -0.12
CA THR A 248 21.18 21.93 -0.21
C THR A 248 21.20 21.26 -1.58
N VAL A 249 20.02 20.99 -2.16
CA VAL A 249 19.91 20.42 -3.52
C VAL A 249 20.50 21.38 -4.56
N VAL A 250 20.16 22.67 -4.51
CA VAL A 250 20.65 23.67 -5.48
C VAL A 250 22.15 23.88 -5.35
N GLU A 251 22.68 23.98 -4.13
CA GLU A 251 24.12 24.16 -3.89
C GLU A 251 24.92 23.01 -4.47
N ARG A 252 24.53 21.76 -4.17
CA ARG A 252 25.13 20.55 -4.77
C ARG A 252 25.12 20.61 -6.30
N LEU A 253 24.00 21.03 -6.91
CA LEU A 253 23.85 21.06 -8.37
C LEU A 253 24.66 22.17 -9.05
N LYS A 254 25.05 23.23 -8.34
CA LYS A 254 25.85 24.33 -8.88
C LYS A 254 27.34 24.01 -8.99
N GLY A 255 27.78 22.82 -8.58
CA GLY A 255 29.20 22.48 -8.63
C GLY A 255 30.03 23.33 -7.66
N ALA A 256 29.37 24.04 -6.73
CA ALA A 256 29.92 24.01 -5.39
C ALA A 256 30.07 22.52 -5.11
N SER A 257 31.31 22.03 -5.00
CA SER A 257 31.55 20.89 -4.13
C SER A 257 30.61 21.13 -2.95
N ALA A 258 29.84 20.13 -2.51
CA ALA A 258 29.53 20.14 -1.10
C ALA A 258 30.90 20.34 -0.46
N GLY A 259 31.16 21.56 0.00
CA GLY A 259 32.52 21.98 0.26
C GLY A 259 33.07 20.95 1.22
N THR A 260 34.32 20.56 1.05
CA THR A 260 35.11 20.21 2.22
C THR A 260 35.14 21.44 3.12
N ALA A 261 34.05 21.67 3.86
CA ALA A 261 33.82 22.66 4.91
C ALA A 261 32.34 22.56 5.35
N ASN A 262 32.11 21.86 6.46
CA ASN A 262 30.88 21.91 7.27
C ASN A 262 29.56 21.68 6.51
N CYS A 263 29.30 20.46 6.02
CA CYS A 263 27.92 20.00 6.16
C CYS A 263 27.70 19.88 7.67
N PRO A 264 26.77 20.63 8.29
CA PRO A 264 26.47 20.39 9.70
C PRO A 264 25.66 19.10 9.83
N CYS A 265 25.79 18.12 8.92
CA CYS A 265 25.20 16.81 9.04
C CYS A 265 26.11 15.93 9.89
N GLY A 266 25.48 15.04 10.65
CA GLY A 266 26.18 14.09 11.47
C GLY A 266 25.23 12.96 11.81
N THR A 267 25.76 11.76 11.83
CA THR A 267 25.13 10.62 12.46
C THR A 267 25.95 10.24 13.68
N GLU A 268 25.34 9.49 14.57
CA GLU A 268 26.01 9.00 15.77
C GLU A 268 25.31 7.71 16.20
N LEU A 269 26.11 6.66 16.40
CA LEU A 269 25.63 5.45 17.04
C LEU A 269 25.50 5.71 18.54
N ILE A 270 24.27 5.60 19.07
CA ILE A 270 23.98 5.90 20.48
C ILE A 270 24.09 4.65 21.35
N SER A 271 23.41 3.57 20.94
CA SER A 271 23.34 2.36 21.77
C SER A 271 22.97 1.13 20.95
N VAL A 272 23.35 -0.04 21.47
CA VAL A 272 22.89 -1.34 20.97
C VAL A 272 22.31 -2.13 22.13
N LYS A 273 21.06 -2.57 22.01
CA LYS A 273 20.36 -3.38 23.02
C LYS A 273 19.99 -4.74 22.47
N VAL A 274 20.14 -5.79 23.28
CA VAL A 274 19.68 -7.15 22.95
C VAL A 274 18.35 -7.45 23.62
N LEU A 275 17.38 -7.91 22.83
CA LEU A 275 16.06 -8.36 23.27
C LEU A 275 15.95 -9.89 23.28
N PRO A 276 15.11 -10.49 24.15
CA PRO A 276 14.16 -9.83 25.06
C PRO A 276 14.77 -9.33 26.37
N ALA A 277 16.05 -9.62 26.65
CA ALA A 277 16.70 -9.27 27.91
C ALA A 277 16.76 -7.76 28.20
N GLY A 278 16.63 -6.90 27.18
CA GLY A 278 16.72 -5.45 27.31
C GLY A 278 18.13 -4.97 27.68
N LYS A 279 19.14 -5.83 27.58
CA LYS A 279 20.52 -5.53 27.99
C LYS A 279 21.20 -4.66 26.94
N GLU A 280 21.70 -3.51 27.35
CA GLU A 280 22.57 -2.67 26.53
C GLU A 280 23.98 -3.28 26.47
N LEU A 281 24.57 -3.31 25.28
CA LEU A 281 25.87 -3.91 25.06
C LEU A 281 26.99 -2.91 25.38
N SER A 282 28.04 -3.41 26.04
CA SER A 282 29.26 -2.64 26.33
C SER A 282 30.30 -2.85 25.24
N THR A 283 31.00 -1.79 24.84
CA THR A 283 32.16 -1.85 23.94
C THR A 283 33.46 -2.19 24.68
N SER A 284 33.48 -2.10 26.01
CA SER A 284 34.70 -2.25 26.84
C SER A 284 34.75 -3.56 27.63
N THR A 285 33.62 -4.24 27.78
CA THR A 285 33.50 -5.47 28.56
C THR A 285 32.80 -6.54 27.75
N GLN A 286 33.20 -7.81 27.91
CA GLN A 286 32.53 -8.93 27.27
C GLN A 286 31.05 -8.98 27.64
N ASN A 287 30.19 -9.17 26.64
CA ASN A 287 28.75 -9.29 26.81
C ASN A 287 28.32 -10.75 26.68
N ASP A 288 27.80 -11.33 27.75
CA ASP A 288 27.13 -12.63 27.68
C ASP A 288 25.72 -12.44 27.11
N ILE A 289 25.42 -13.17 26.05
CA ILE A 289 24.13 -13.14 25.33
C ILE A 289 23.54 -14.54 25.30
N VAL A 290 22.35 -14.68 25.86
CA VAL A 290 21.56 -15.92 25.77
C VAL A 290 20.77 -15.89 24.46
N VAL A 291 21.00 -16.88 23.60
CA VAL A 291 20.35 -16.96 22.29
C VAL A 291 18.98 -17.61 22.43
N THR A 292 17.97 -16.91 21.93
CA THR A 292 16.57 -17.36 21.88
C THR A 292 16.02 -17.22 20.46
N ALA A 293 14.92 -17.91 20.15
CA ALA A 293 14.28 -17.80 18.84
C ALA A 293 13.80 -16.37 18.52
N SER A 294 13.45 -15.59 19.55
CA SER A 294 12.99 -14.19 19.44
C SER A 294 14.11 -13.17 19.62
N MET A 295 15.38 -13.60 19.63
CA MET A 295 16.50 -12.69 19.86
C MET A 295 16.58 -11.63 18.76
N SER A 296 16.75 -10.37 19.17
CA SER A 296 16.99 -9.25 18.25
C SER A 296 17.92 -8.21 18.84
N PHE A 297 18.57 -7.44 17.96
CA PHE A 297 19.39 -6.29 18.32
C PHE A 297 18.68 -5.00 17.90
N GLN A 298 18.45 -4.12 18.86
CA GLN A 298 17.99 -2.76 18.63
C GLN A 298 19.19 -1.82 18.57
N VAL A 299 19.38 -1.18 17.43
CA VAL A 299 20.46 -0.21 17.20
C VAL A 299 19.85 1.17 17.12
N THR A 300 20.23 2.07 18.03
CA THR A 300 19.76 3.45 18.07
C THR A 300 20.78 4.38 17.45
N VAL A 301 20.34 5.16 16.46
CA VAL A 301 21.16 6.12 15.73
C VAL A 301 20.56 7.50 15.91
N LYS A 302 21.41 8.49 16.18
CA LYS A 302 21.04 9.91 16.30
C LYS A 302 21.56 10.70 15.12
N ASN A 303 20.81 11.73 14.73
CA ASN A 303 21.37 12.80 13.90
C ASN A 303 22.08 13.80 14.82
N SER A 304 23.40 13.69 14.90
CA SER A 304 24.27 14.59 15.67
C SER A 304 24.50 15.94 14.97
N GLY A 305 24.02 16.08 13.73
CA GLY A 305 24.08 17.30 12.95
C GLY A 305 22.89 18.25 13.13
N ASN A 306 23.02 19.47 12.57
CA ASN A 306 22.03 20.54 12.53
C ASN A 306 21.18 20.52 11.24
N VAL A 307 21.30 19.50 10.40
CA VAL A 307 20.46 19.29 9.22
C VAL A 307 19.92 17.89 9.21
N GLN A 308 18.69 17.72 8.76
CA GLN A 308 18.10 16.40 8.57
C GLN A 308 18.89 15.59 7.56
N VAL A 309 19.13 14.32 7.87
CA VAL A 309 19.83 13.38 7.00
C VAL A 309 18.89 12.26 6.57
N PHE A 310 19.19 11.64 5.44
CA PHE A 310 18.29 10.71 4.77
C PHE A 310 19.00 9.44 4.39
N SER A 311 18.23 8.36 4.26
CA SER A 311 18.69 7.12 3.66
C SER A 311 19.95 6.58 4.35
N VAL A 312 19.96 6.59 5.69
CA VAL A 312 21.12 6.18 6.52
C VAL A 312 21.15 4.65 6.61
N PRO A 313 22.08 3.96 5.91
CA PRO A 313 22.24 2.52 6.00
C PRO A 313 22.90 2.15 7.33
N VAL A 314 22.34 1.13 7.99
CA VAL A 314 22.89 0.54 9.21
C VAL A 314 23.20 -0.92 8.93
N LYS A 315 24.44 -1.32 9.16
CA LYS A 315 24.92 -2.69 8.95
C LYS A 315 25.29 -3.29 10.30
N LEU A 316 24.81 -4.50 10.55
CA LEU A 316 25.20 -5.32 11.69
C LEU A 316 25.94 -6.54 11.15
N THR A 317 27.15 -6.75 11.65
CA THR A 317 27.97 -7.93 11.35
C THR A 317 28.24 -8.68 12.64
N VAL A 318 27.91 -9.96 12.70
CA VAL A 318 28.40 -10.87 13.73
C VAL A 318 29.63 -11.56 13.17
N GLU A 319 30.81 -11.15 13.64
CA GLU A 319 32.08 -11.78 13.29
C GLU A 319 32.37 -12.94 14.23
N GLN A 320 32.60 -14.12 13.65
CA GLN A 320 32.77 -15.36 14.39
C GLN A 320 34.00 -16.11 13.86
N ALA A 321 34.76 -16.72 14.76
CA ALA A 321 35.95 -17.49 14.38
C ALA A 321 35.60 -18.74 13.54
N LYS A 322 34.38 -19.29 13.69
CA LYS A 322 33.88 -20.47 12.99
C LYS A 322 32.43 -20.25 12.59
N GLY A 323 32.05 -20.66 11.38
CA GLY A 323 30.67 -20.57 10.87
C GLY A 323 30.43 -19.42 9.88
N GLY A 324 31.44 -18.58 9.63
CA GLY A 324 31.34 -17.42 8.74
C GLY A 324 30.65 -16.24 9.41
N ASN A 325 30.82 -15.05 8.83
CA ASN A 325 30.22 -13.83 9.38
C ASN A 325 28.74 -13.74 9.00
N VAL A 326 27.91 -13.34 9.95
CA VAL A 326 26.49 -13.04 9.69
C VAL A 326 26.34 -11.55 9.45
N VAL A 327 25.90 -11.16 8.26
CA VAL A 327 25.68 -9.74 7.91
C VAL A 327 24.19 -9.48 7.75
N LYS A 328 23.69 -8.44 8.40
CA LYS A 328 22.35 -7.89 8.19
C LYS A 328 22.44 -6.39 7.91
N THR A 329 21.54 -5.90 7.06
CA THR A 329 21.43 -4.48 6.74
C THR A 329 20.02 -3.99 7.01
N ALA A 330 19.94 -2.77 7.52
CA ALA A 330 18.70 -2.02 7.69
C ALA A 330 18.94 -0.60 7.16
N LYS A 331 17.87 0.14 6.95
CA LYS A 331 17.93 1.49 6.42
C LYS A 331 16.99 2.39 7.20
N ILE A 332 17.53 3.48 7.74
CA ILE A 332 16.74 4.55 8.31
C ILE A 332 16.34 5.48 7.15
N GLY A 333 15.04 5.65 6.93
CA GLY A 333 14.52 6.46 5.83
C GLY A 333 14.93 7.93 5.94
N PHE A 334 14.77 8.51 7.13
CA PHE A 334 15.19 9.86 7.48
C PHE A 334 15.50 9.97 8.98
N LEU A 335 16.31 10.97 9.33
CA LEU A 335 16.68 11.26 10.71
C LEU A 335 16.70 12.78 10.90
N ASN A 336 15.69 13.29 11.60
CA ASN A 336 15.57 14.72 11.93
C ASN A 336 16.74 15.19 12.78
N THR A 337 17.09 16.47 12.70
CA THR A 337 18.09 17.12 13.56
C THR A 337 17.84 16.79 15.04
N GLY A 338 18.83 16.23 15.71
CA GLY A 338 18.78 15.85 17.11
C GLY A 338 17.90 14.63 17.45
N ALA A 339 17.17 14.06 16.48
CA ALA A 339 16.30 12.91 16.72
C ALA A 339 17.08 11.60 16.74
N GLU A 340 16.57 10.65 17.53
CA GLU A 340 17.03 9.28 17.61
C GLU A 340 16.03 8.35 16.94
N THR A 341 16.53 7.40 16.15
CA THR A 341 15.73 6.35 15.53
C THR A 341 16.37 5.00 15.81
N THR A 342 15.54 4.02 16.18
CA THR A 342 15.98 2.65 16.44
C THR A 342 15.62 1.74 15.26
N VAL A 343 16.61 0.98 14.78
CA VAL A 343 16.40 -0.13 13.84
C VAL A 343 16.54 -1.46 14.58
N THR A 344 15.68 -2.42 14.26
CA THR A 344 15.69 -3.75 14.90
C THR A 344 16.15 -4.81 13.91
N PHE A 345 17.20 -5.54 14.27
CA PHE A 345 17.69 -6.71 13.54
C PHE A 345 17.23 -7.97 14.27
N GLY A 346 16.39 -8.79 13.63
CA GLY A 346 15.96 -10.09 14.15
C GLY A 346 16.25 -11.23 13.17
N ASN A 347 15.76 -12.43 13.48
CA ASN A 347 15.83 -13.63 12.64
C ASN A 347 17.28 -13.99 12.24
N PHE A 348 18.13 -14.20 13.24
CA PHE A 348 19.51 -14.62 13.02
C PHE A 348 19.59 -16.11 12.64
N PRO A 349 20.52 -16.50 11.75
CA PRO A 349 20.84 -17.90 11.53
C PRO A 349 21.50 -18.49 12.79
N GLN A 350 21.77 -19.80 12.78
CA GLN A 350 22.44 -20.46 13.89
C GLN A 350 23.82 -19.83 14.15
N LEU A 351 24.03 -19.34 15.37
CA LEU A 351 25.28 -18.70 15.81
C LEU A 351 26.17 -19.73 16.52
N ASN A 352 27.49 -19.49 16.51
CA ASN A 352 28.42 -20.31 17.27
C ASN A 352 28.47 -19.91 18.75
N PHE A 353 28.34 -20.88 19.65
CA PHE A 353 28.26 -20.71 21.11
C PHE A 353 29.57 -20.99 21.87
N THR A 354 30.62 -21.43 21.19
CA THR A 354 31.83 -22.00 21.85
C THR A 354 33.05 -21.09 21.81
N THR A 355 32.99 -20.02 21.02
CA THR A 355 34.10 -19.09 20.82
C THR A 355 33.61 -17.66 20.98
N PRO A 356 34.43 -16.74 21.55
CA PRO A 356 34.15 -15.32 21.50
C PRO A 356 33.86 -14.85 20.07
N ALA A 357 32.94 -13.90 19.97
CA ALA A 357 32.55 -13.25 18.73
C ALA A 357 32.53 -11.73 18.92
N THR A 358 32.44 -10.99 17.83
CA THR A 358 32.31 -9.53 17.86
C THR A 358 31.07 -9.12 17.09
N ILE A 359 30.20 -8.33 17.70
CA ILE A 359 29.14 -7.65 16.98
C ILE A 359 29.69 -6.30 16.53
N LYS A 360 29.78 -6.09 15.22
CA LYS A 360 30.17 -4.82 14.62
C LYS A 360 28.94 -4.11 14.11
N ILE A 361 28.73 -2.88 14.58
CA ILE A 361 27.71 -1.98 14.05
C ILE A 361 28.39 -0.90 13.25
N GLU A 362 27.90 -0.66 12.03
CA GLU A 362 28.37 0.39 11.15
C GLU A 362 27.17 1.18 10.62
N VAL A 363 27.09 2.45 10.99
CA VAL A 363 26.22 3.45 10.34
C VAL A 363 27.04 4.05 9.21
N THR A 364 26.59 3.89 7.96
CA THR A 364 27.36 4.45 6.83
C THR A 364 27.30 5.97 6.91
N PRO A 365 28.46 6.67 6.92
CA PRO A 365 28.49 8.12 7.00
C PRO A 365 27.67 8.78 5.89
N VAL A 366 26.98 9.85 6.25
CA VAL A 366 26.23 10.64 5.28
C VAL A 366 27.16 11.57 4.51
N ALA A 367 26.77 11.94 3.29
CA ALA A 367 27.64 12.76 2.44
C ALA A 367 27.97 14.10 3.11
N GLY A 368 29.26 14.38 3.31
CA GLY A 368 29.76 15.61 3.92
C GLY A 368 29.94 15.55 5.44
N GLU A 369 29.60 14.44 6.08
CA GLU A 369 29.88 14.20 7.50
C GLU A 369 31.39 14.12 7.74
N THR A 370 31.88 14.92 8.69
CA THR A 370 33.31 15.00 9.01
C THR A 370 33.71 14.14 10.20
N LYS A 371 32.78 13.96 11.15
CA LYS A 371 32.97 13.12 12.33
C LYS A 371 32.30 11.77 12.04
N THR A 372 33.11 10.75 11.75
CA THR A 372 32.64 9.41 11.35
C THR A 372 33.11 8.32 12.30
N ASP A 373 33.98 8.65 13.25
CA ASP A 373 34.49 7.76 14.29
C ASP A 373 33.42 7.35 15.31
N ASN A 374 32.35 8.13 15.41
CA ASN A 374 31.18 7.86 16.25
C ASN A 374 30.06 7.11 15.50
N ASN A 375 30.30 6.63 14.28
CA ASN A 375 29.30 5.92 13.47
C ASN A 375 29.42 4.40 13.56
N SER A 376 30.47 3.90 14.19
CA SER A 376 30.68 2.46 14.36
C SER A 376 31.11 2.11 15.78
N ALA A 377 30.80 0.88 16.18
CA ALA A 377 31.27 0.31 17.43
C ALA A 377 31.35 -1.21 17.33
N ASP A 378 32.33 -1.75 18.04
CA ASP A 378 32.57 -3.18 18.18
C ASP A 378 32.22 -3.61 19.60
N TYR A 379 31.37 -4.63 19.70
CA TYR A 379 30.89 -5.17 20.97
C TYR A 379 31.42 -6.60 21.12
N PRO A 380 32.35 -6.87 22.06
CA PRO A 380 32.80 -8.21 22.34
C PRO A 380 31.67 -9.02 22.98
N VAL A 381 31.35 -10.18 22.43
CA VAL A 381 30.24 -11.02 22.90
C VAL A 381 30.65 -12.48 23.03
N ILE A 382 29.94 -13.18 23.91
CA ILE A 382 29.90 -14.64 23.91
C ILE A 382 28.43 -15.07 23.88
N PHE A 383 28.12 -16.00 22.98
CA PHE A 383 26.78 -16.55 22.85
C PHE A 383 26.66 -17.80 23.70
N SER A 384 25.58 -17.91 24.45
CA SER A 384 25.21 -19.07 25.24
C SER A 384 23.83 -19.56 24.84
N VAL A 385 23.56 -20.84 25.09
CA VAL A 385 22.21 -21.40 24.96
C VAL A 385 21.42 -21.13 26.24
N ALA A 386 20.12 -20.91 26.10
CA ALA A 386 19.20 -20.70 27.23
C ALA A 386 19.07 -21.94 28.12
#